data_AF-A0AAV8FL78-F1
#
_entry.id   AF-A0AAV8FL78-F1
#
_cell.length_a   1.000
_cell.length_b   1.000
_cell.length_c   1.000
_cell.angle_alpha   90.00
_cell.angle_beta   90.00
_cell.angle_gamma   90.00
#
_symmetry.space_group_name_H-M   'P 1'
#
loop_
_entity.id
_entity.type
_entity.pdbx_description
1 polymer ?
#
loop_
_entity_poly.entity_id
_entity_poly.type
_entity_poly.pdbx_seq_one_letter_code
_entity_poly.pdbx_strand_id
1 'polypeptide(L)'
;MTSIKEVTVKQLNSPQEAPLCTVDYKHPALVFALGGLIGNYWHDFTDVLVPLFIASRQFDRKVQFLITNIQPWWLGKYEKIIRALSRYEVIDFDKDNQVRCFFRVLVGLEMHKEFSIDPSRAPNGYSMADFTKFLRSTFNLQRDHPIRLSENPDVKPRLMIIDRTNYRKFNNTQEIARLAERLGFETIIADPKFNLGVDEFAKTVNSFDVLLGAHGAGLTNCVFLPTNAVVIQVVPYGNLEHMAKVDFGDPIVDMKLNYLEYSISAEESTLMDIYGKDHPVIKDPISIHQSGWDKVAEYYLGKQDMRVNVDRFAPTLLKARELLNK
;
A
#
# COMPACT_ATOMS: atom_id res chain seq x y z
N MET A 1 17.48 -9.42 -5.60
CA MET A 1 16.20 -9.24 -6.30
C MET A 1 16.16 -10.26 -7.42
N THR A 2 15.10 -11.06 -7.49
CA THR A 2 14.89 -11.98 -8.62
C THR A 2 14.60 -11.14 -9.85
N SER A 3 15.37 -11.32 -10.93
CA SER A 3 15.11 -10.65 -12.19
C SER A 3 13.72 -11.02 -12.71
N ILE A 4 13.00 -10.02 -13.22
CA ILE A 4 11.72 -10.24 -13.90
C ILE A 4 12.03 -10.95 -15.22
N LYS A 5 11.41 -12.09 -15.47
CA LYS A 5 11.59 -12.83 -16.73
C LYS A 5 10.87 -12.09 -17.84
N GLU A 6 11.60 -11.82 -18.92
CA GLU A 6 11.05 -11.17 -20.11
C GLU A 6 10.10 -12.10 -20.85
N VAL A 7 9.05 -11.52 -21.43
CA VAL A 7 8.12 -12.19 -22.34
C VAL A 7 8.31 -11.58 -23.73
N THR A 8 8.61 -12.43 -24.72
CA THR A 8 8.76 -11.98 -26.11
C THR A 8 7.40 -11.85 -26.77
N VAL A 9 7.11 -10.66 -27.31
CA VAL A 9 5.93 -10.40 -28.14
C VAL A 9 6.36 -10.32 -29.59
N LYS A 10 5.77 -11.16 -30.45
CA LYS A 10 6.03 -11.16 -31.89
C LYS A 10 4.72 -10.98 -32.65
N GLN A 11 4.69 -10.00 -33.54
CA GLN A 11 3.64 -9.88 -34.54
C GLN A 11 3.98 -10.78 -35.73
N LEU A 12 3.00 -11.56 -36.19
CA LEU A 12 3.13 -12.42 -37.37
C LEU A 12 2.53 -11.72 -38.59
N ASN A 13 3.03 -12.05 -39.79
CA ASN A 13 2.55 -11.43 -41.03
C ASN A 13 1.24 -12.07 -41.52
N SER A 14 0.98 -13.32 -41.14
CA SER A 14 -0.22 -14.06 -41.51
C SER A 14 -0.67 -15.03 -40.39
N PRO A 15 -1.97 -15.32 -40.24
CA PRO A 15 -2.45 -16.29 -39.25
C PRO A 15 -1.90 -17.71 -39.46
N GLN A 16 -1.52 -18.08 -40.67
CA GLN A 16 -0.98 -19.40 -41.01
C GLN A 16 0.44 -19.62 -40.46
N GLU A 17 1.17 -18.55 -40.14
CA GLU A 17 2.48 -18.62 -39.47
C GLU A 17 2.35 -18.93 -37.98
N ALA A 18 1.15 -18.77 -37.40
CA ALA A 18 0.91 -19.04 -36.00
C ALA A 18 0.94 -20.55 -35.73
N PRO A 19 1.56 -20.98 -34.62
CA PRO A 19 1.48 -22.38 -34.21
C PRO A 19 0.02 -22.78 -33.96
N LEU A 20 -0.31 -24.04 -34.24
CA LEU A 20 -1.64 -24.57 -33.97
C LEU A 20 -1.94 -24.52 -32.47
N CYS A 21 -3.14 -24.04 -32.13
CA CYS A 21 -3.62 -23.99 -30.75
C CYS A 21 -3.72 -25.41 -30.19
N THR A 22 -3.05 -25.66 -29.06
CA THR A 22 -3.29 -26.84 -28.23
C THR A 22 -4.58 -26.68 -27.45
N VAL A 23 -4.85 -25.46 -26.97
CA VAL A 23 -6.07 -25.08 -26.25
C VAL A 23 -6.57 -23.73 -26.75
N ASP A 24 -7.88 -23.62 -26.93
CA ASP A 24 -8.55 -22.39 -27.35
C ASP A 24 -9.44 -21.85 -26.22
N TYR A 25 -9.32 -20.56 -25.94
CA TYR A 25 -10.06 -19.87 -24.89
C TYR A 25 -10.95 -18.75 -25.43
N LYS A 26 -12.21 -18.75 -24.97
CA LYS A 26 -13.23 -17.74 -25.31
C LYS A 26 -13.24 -16.52 -24.37
N HIS A 27 -12.20 -16.34 -23.58
CA HIS A 27 -12.01 -15.21 -22.66
C HIS A 27 -10.61 -14.60 -22.87
N PRO A 28 -10.37 -13.33 -22.51
CA PRO A 28 -9.05 -12.75 -22.60
C PRO A 28 -8.06 -13.40 -21.62
N ALA A 29 -6.78 -13.12 -21.86
CA ALA A 29 -5.68 -13.40 -20.95
C ALA A 29 -4.96 -12.12 -20.52
N LEU A 30 -4.38 -12.15 -19.32
CA LEU A 30 -3.45 -11.16 -18.82
C LEU A 30 -2.17 -11.87 -18.37
N VAL A 31 -1.06 -11.50 -19.01
CA VAL A 31 0.29 -12.01 -18.72
C VAL A 31 1.01 -11.00 -17.85
N PHE A 32 1.51 -11.42 -16.68
CA PHE A 32 2.30 -10.56 -15.79
C PHE A 32 3.30 -11.37 -14.98
N ALA A 33 4.25 -10.69 -14.34
CA ALA A 33 5.30 -11.33 -13.54
C ALA A 33 5.09 -11.10 -12.05
N LEU A 34 5.43 -12.09 -11.23
CA LEU A 34 5.60 -11.97 -9.79
C LEU A 34 7.10 -11.97 -9.45
N GLY A 35 7.78 -10.85 -9.72
CA GLY A 35 9.22 -10.68 -9.48
C GLY A 35 9.57 -9.27 -8.99
N GLY A 36 10.85 -8.90 -9.01
CA GLY A 36 11.28 -7.55 -8.60
C GLY A 36 11.22 -7.32 -7.09
N LEU A 37 10.34 -6.40 -6.65
CA LEU A 37 10.26 -5.89 -5.27
C LEU A 37 9.12 -6.50 -4.44
N ILE A 38 8.39 -7.48 -5.01
CA ILE A 38 7.36 -8.22 -4.28
C ILE A 38 7.92 -8.82 -2.97
N GLY A 39 7.05 -8.92 -1.97
CA GLY A 39 7.41 -9.30 -0.62
C GLY A 39 7.56 -8.08 0.28
N ASN A 40 7.87 -6.90 -0.24
CA ASN A 40 7.56 -5.67 0.49
C ASN A 40 6.06 -5.37 0.34
N TYR A 41 5.36 -5.16 1.46
CA TYR A 41 3.91 -5.05 1.48
C TYR A 41 3.37 -3.87 0.66
N TRP A 42 4.11 -2.76 0.56
CA TRP A 42 3.72 -1.64 -0.29
C TRP A 42 3.91 -1.97 -1.77
N HIS A 43 5.05 -2.56 -2.14
CA HIS A 43 5.32 -3.04 -3.50
C HIS A 43 4.32 -4.09 -3.98
N ASP A 44 3.90 -5.00 -3.10
CA ASP A 44 2.83 -5.95 -3.41
C ASP A 44 1.56 -5.25 -3.90
N PHE A 45 1.22 -4.09 -3.32
CA PHE A 45 0.05 -3.33 -3.72
C PHE A 45 0.29 -2.41 -4.91
N THR A 46 1.32 -1.56 -4.86
CA THR A 46 1.56 -0.53 -5.88
C THR A 46 2.06 -1.14 -7.20
N ASP A 47 2.96 -2.12 -7.16
CA ASP A 47 3.55 -2.70 -8.37
C ASP A 47 2.67 -3.81 -8.98
N VAL A 48 1.85 -4.47 -8.16
CA VAL A 48 1.09 -5.66 -8.58
C VAL A 48 -0.42 -5.49 -8.40
N LEU A 49 -0.94 -5.42 -7.18
CA LEU A 49 -2.39 -5.57 -6.96
C LEU A 49 -3.23 -4.42 -7.55
N VAL A 50 -2.77 -3.17 -7.45
CA VAL A 50 -3.46 -2.00 -8.01
C VAL A 50 -3.43 -2.06 -9.55
N PRO A 51 -2.27 -2.21 -10.23
CA PRO A 51 -2.21 -2.42 -11.67
C PRO A 51 -2.98 -3.66 -12.15
N LEU A 52 -2.96 -4.74 -11.37
CA LEU A 52 -3.72 -5.96 -11.70
C LEU A 52 -5.22 -5.70 -11.66
N PHE A 53 -5.71 -4.94 -10.66
CA PHE A 53 -7.10 -4.49 -10.64
C PHE A 53 -7.43 -3.63 -11.87
N ILE A 54 -6.59 -2.64 -12.20
CA ILE A 54 -6.76 -1.78 -13.38
C ILE A 54 -6.90 -2.63 -14.66
N ALA A 55 -5.99 -3.58 -14.86
CA ALA A 55 -5.94 -4.41 -16.07
C ALA A 55 -7.10 -5.42 -16.16
N SER A 56 -7.55 -5.97 -15.02
CA SER A 56 -8.46 -7.12 -14.99
C SER A 56 -9.92 -6.79 -14.68
N ARG A 57 -10.20 -5.72 -13.93
CA ARG A 57 -11.54 -5.45 -13.39
C ARG A 57 -12.62 -5.32 -14.46
N GLN A 58 -12.27 -4.73 -15.61
CA GLN A 58 -13.16 -4.57 -16.77
C GLN A 58 -13.72 -5.90 -17.32
N PHE A 59 -13.08 -7.04 -17.04
CA PHE A 59 -13.49 -8.35 -17.55
C PHE A 59 -14.44 -9.10 -16.62
N ASP A 60 -14.82 -8.51 -15.48
CA ASP A 60 -15.75 -9.11 -14.51
C ASP A 60 -15.40 -10.58 -14.20
N ARG A 61 -14.14 -10.80 -13.80
CA ARG A 61 -13.56 -12.11 -13.46
C ARG A 61 -13.36 -13.06 -14.65
N LYS A 62 -13.78 -12.71 -15.86
CA LYS A 62 -13.59 -13.51 -17.09
C LYS A 62 -12.27 -13.17 -17.77
N VAL A 63 -11.15 -13.29 -17.07
CA VAL A 63 -9.81 -13.10 -17.63
C VAL A 63 -8.86 -14.16 -17.07
N GLN A 64 -8.11 -14.84 -17.94
CA GLN A 64 -7.12 -15.84 -17.53
C GLN A 64 -5.83 -15.16 -17.10
N PHE A 65 -5.32 -15.52 -15.92
CA PHE A 65 -3.99 -15.07 -15.51
C PHE A 65 -2.94 -16.10 -15.93
N LEU A 66 -1.91 -15.63 -16.63
CA LEU A 66 -0.70 -16.37 -16.94
C LEU A 66 0.45 -15.63 -16.26
N ILE A 67 1.09 -16.28 -15.31
CA ILE A 67 2.05 -15.60 -14.45
C ILE A 67 3.45 -16.18 -14.66
N THR A 68 4.43 -15.31 -14.91
CA THR A 68 5.86 -15.65 -14.85
C THR A 68 6.41 -15.38 -13.46
N ASN A 69 7.52 -16.05 -13.12
CA ASN A 69 8.19 -15.95 -11.82
C ASN A 69 7.29 -16.27 -10.62
N ILE A 70 6.29 -17.15 -10.77
CA ILE A 70 5.31 -17.43 -9.71
C ILE A 70 6.00 -17.65 -8.36
N GLN A 71 5.55 -16.88 -7.37
CA GLN A 71 5.88 -17.04 -5.97
C GLN A 71 4.67 -17.66 -5.24
N PRO A 72 4.69 -18.98 -4.91
CA PRO A 72 3.53 -19.63 -4.29
C PRO A 72 3.08 -18.99 -2.99
N TRP A 73 4.03 -18.51 -2.17
CA TRP A 73 3.74 -17.81 -0.92
C TRP A 73 2.95 -16.51 -1.15
N TRP A 74 3.23 -15.79 -2.25
CA TRP A 74 2.56 -14.55 -2.60
C TRP A 74 1.13 -14.82 -3.07
N LEU A 75 0.94 -15.82 -3.93
CA LEU A 75 -0.40 -16.25 -4.35
C LEU A 75 -1.24 -16.74 -3.17
N GLY A 76 -0.65 -17.47 -2.23
CA GLY A 76 -1.33 -17.88 -1.00
C GLY A 76 -1.73 -16.69 -0.13
N LYS A 77 -0.84 -15.70 0.05
CA LYS A 77 -1.11 -14.48 0.81
C LYS A 77 -2.28 -13.66 0.24
N TYR A 78 -2.36 -13.54 -1.08
CA TYR A 78 -3.36 -12.72 -1.78
C TYR A 78 -4.44 -13.51 -2.51
N GLU A 79 -4.63 -14.79 -2.16
CA GLU A 79 -5.52 -15.71 -2.88
C GLU A 79 -6.93 -15.14 -3.08
N LYS A 80 -7.51 -14.56 -2.02
CA LYS A 80 -8.85 -13.96 -2.08
C LYS A 80 -8.94 -12.85 -3.13
N ILE A 81 -7.92 -12.00 -3.23
CA ILE A 81 -7.87 -10.91 -4.20
C ILE A 81 -7.76 -11.50 -5.62
N ILE A 82 -6.86 -12.45 -5.83
CA ILE A 82 -6.68 -13.10 -7.13
C ILE A 82 -7.96 -13.79 -7.61
N ARG A 83 -8.64 -14.56 -6.74
CA ARG A 83 -9.93 -15.21 -7.05
C ARG A 83 -11.10 -14.23 -7.24
N ALA A 84 -10.99 -13.04 -6.67
CA ALA A 84 -11.96 -11.97 -6.85
C ALA A 84 -11.73 -11.19 -8.16
N LEU A 85 -10.52 -11.23 -8.73
CA LEU A 85 -10.19 -10.62 -10.04
C LEU A 85 -10.28 -11.60 -11.21
N SER A 86 -10.12 -12.89 -10.98
CA SER A 86 -10.30 -13.95 -11.99
C SER A 86 -11.03 -15.16 -11.41
N ARG A 87 -11.93 -15.75 -12.20
CA ARG A 87 -12.61 -17.01 -11.84
C ARG A 87 -11.86 -18.26 -12.29
N TYR A 88 -10.76 -18.10 -13.04
CA TYR A 88 -9.98 -19.21 -13.57
C TYR A 88 -8.75 -19.47 -12.70
N GLU A 89 -8.28 -20.71 -12.68
CA GLU A 89 -7.03 -21.06 -12.01
C GLU A 89 -5.85 -20.40 -12.72
N VAL A 90 -4.88 -19.91 -11.95
CA VAL A 90 -3.67 -19.28 -12.49
C VAL A 90 -2.85 -20.31 -13.27
N ILE A 91 -2.35 -19.90 -14.43
CA ILE A 91 -1.41 -20.71 -15.23
C ILE A 91 0.01 -20.27 -14.90
N ASP A 92 0.84 -21.23 -14.47
CA ASP A 92 2.30 -21.05 -14.33
C ASP A 92 2.94 -21.00 -15.71
N PHE A 93 3.14 -19.77 -16.22
CA PHE A 93 3.60 -19.57 -17.58
C PHE A 93 5.04 -20.05 -17.79
N ASP A 94 5.84 -20.14 -16.72
CA ASP A 94 7.20 -20.67 -16.79
C ASP A 94 7.26 -22.18 -17.01
N LYS A 95 6.18 -22.89 -16.66
CA LYS A 95 6.07 -24.34 -16.78
C LYS A 95 5.03 -24.79 -17.81
N ASP A 96 4.45 -23.83 -18.53
CA ASP A 96 3.44 -24.10 -19.53
C ASP A 96 4.09 -24.59 -20.82
N ASN A 97 3.69 -25.78 -21.27
CA ASN A 97 4.20 -26.41 -22.48
C ASN A 97 3.16 -26.44 -23.61
N GLN A 98 2.06 -25.69 -23.46
CA GLN A 98 0.95 -25.67 -24.41
C GLN A 98 0.95 -24.39 -25.25
N VAL A 99 0.48 -24.48 -26.49
CA VAL A 99 0.14 -23.31 -27.30
C VAL A 99 -1.30 -22.91 -26.96
N ARG A 100 -1.44 -21.88 -26.12
CA ARG A 100 -2.76 -21.36 -25.69
C ARG A 100 -3.17 -20.18 -26.54
N CYS A 101 -4.33 -20.30 -27.18
CA CYS A 101 -4.91 -19.25 -28.00
C CYS A 101 -6.01 -18.51 -27.25
N PHE A 102 -5.93 -17.19 -27.30
CA PHE A 102 -6.91 -16.27 -26.74
C PHE A 102 -7.28 -15.25 -27.81
N PHE A 103 -8.54 -14.81 -27.85
CA PHE A 103 -8.93 -13.75 -28.77
C PHE A 103 -8.29 -12.39 -28.43
N ARG A 104 -7.84 -12.20 -27.18
CA ARG A 104 -7.14 -11.01 -26.69
C ARG A 104 -6.19 -11.38 -25.56
N VAL A 105 -4.96 -10.87 -25.63
CA VAL A 105 -3.95 -10.99 -24.57
C VAL A 105 -3.49 -9.59 -24.18
N LEU A 106 -3.49 -9.30 -22.88
CA LEU A 106 -2.83 -8.13 -22.30
C LEU A 106 -1.49 -8.61 -21.74
N VAL A 107 -0.41 -7.86 -22.00
CA VAL A 107 0.94 -8.23 -21.57
C VAL A 107 1.51 -7.10 -20.73
N GLY A 108 1.90 -7.44 -19.50
CA GLY A 108 2.41 -6.50 -18.51
C GLY A 108 1.31 -5.85 -17.68
N LEU A 109 1.76 -5.26 -16.57
CA LEU A 109 0.96 -4.40 -15.72
C LEU A 109 1.44 -2.96 -15.90
N GLU A 110 0.51 -2.01 -15.94
CA GLU A 110 0.82 -0.59 -16.06
C GLU A 110 0.51 0.12 -14.75
N MET A 111 1.54 0.70 -14.13
CA MET A 111 1.39 1.64 -13.04
C MET A 111 1.49 3.05 -13.62
N HIS A 112 0.39 3.80 -13.55
CA HIS A 112 0.32 5.16 -14.11
C HIS A 112 0.23 6.27 -13.05
N LYS A 113 0.11 5.89 -11.78
CA LYS A 113 0.14 6.78 -10.61
C LYS A 113 0.65 6.00 -9.41
N GLU A 114 1.51 6.61 -8.60
CA GLU A 114 2.12 5.95 -7.44
C GLU A 114 1.05 5.56 -6.41
N PHE A 115 1.00 4.27 -6.04
CA PHE A 115 0.03 3.66 -5.11
C PHE A 115 -1.42 4.14 -5.27
N SER A 116 -1.83 4.50 -6.49
CA SER A 116 -3.14 5.08 -6.77
C SER A 116 -3.55 4.82 -8.20
N ILE A 117 -4.77 5.25 -8.56
CA ILE A 117 -5.33 5.10 -9.88
C ILE A 117 -5.74 6.49 -10.37
N ASP A 118 -5.16 6.92 -11.49
CA ASP A 118 -5.66 8.03 -12.30
C ASP A 118 -6.89 7.60 -13.14
N PRO A 119 -8.11 8.06 -12.82
CA PRO A 119 -9.31 7.68 -13.55
C PRO A 119 -9.32 8.11 -15.01
N SER A 120 -8.51 9.11 -15.41
CA SER A 120 -8.45 9.53 -16.81
C SER A 120 -7.72 8.53 -17.71
N ARG A 121 -6.89 7.66 -17.12
CA ARG A 121 -6.10 6.63 -17.82
C ARG A 121 -6.64 5.22 -17.62
N ALA A 122 -7.31 4.97 -16.49
CA ALA A 122 -7.84 3.65 -16.18
C ALA A 122 -9.03 3.25 -17.08
N PRO A 123 -9.15 1.97 -17.49
CA PRO A 123 -10.32 1.47 -18.18
C PRO A 123 -11.59 1.77 -17.37
N ASN A 124 -12.67 2.16 -18.05
CA ASN A 124 -13.96 2.50 -17.43
C ASN A 124 -13.90 3.61 -16.36
N GLY A 125 -12.82 4.40 -16.30
CA GLY A 125 -12.68 5.47 -15.32
C GLY A 125 -12.51 4.97 -13.88
N TYR A 126 -11.97 3.76 -13.68
CA TYR A 126 -11.74 3.24 -12.33
C TYR A 126 -10.85 4.17 -11.51
N SER A 127 -11.17 4.29 -10.22
CA SER A 127 -10.46 5.13 -9.26
C SER A 127 -9.89 4.29 -8.11
N MET A 128 -9.02 4.90 -7.30
CA MET A 128 -8.50 4.24 -6.11
C MET A 128 -9.60 3.92 -5.09
N ALA A 129 -10.69 4.71 -5.07
CA ALA A 129 -11.89 4.41 -4.30
C ALA A 129 -12.63 3.14 -4.78
N ASP A 130 -12.60 2.84 -6.08
CA ASP A 130 -13.16 1.59 -6.62
C ASP A 130 -12.32 0.38 -6.20
N PHE A 131 -10.99 0.55 -6.15
CA PHE A 131 -10.09 -0.49 -5.65
C PHE A 131 -10.34 -0.79 -4.16
N THR A 132 -10.44 0.22 -3.29
CA THR A 132 -10.72 0.00 -1.86
C THR A 132 -12.12 -0.60 -1.64
N LYS A 133 -13.12 -0.18 -2.43
CA LYS A 133 -14.46 -0.81 -2.44
C LYS A 133 -14.43 -2.27 -2.88
N PHE A 134 -13.60 -2.60 -3.86
CA PHE A 134 -13.38 -3.96 -4.31
C PHE A 134 -12.74 -4.82 -3.21
N LEU A 135 -11.74 -4.31 -2.49
CA LEU A 135 -11.14 -5.00 -1.34
C LEU A 135 -12.15 -5.19 -0.21
N ARG A 136 -12.96 -4.17 0.09
CA ARG A 136 -14.03 -4.24 1.09
C ARG A 136 -14.99 -5.40 0.82
N SER A 137 -15.41 -5.52 -0.45
CA SER A 137 -16.28 -6.61 -0.91
C SER A 137 -15.57 -7.97 -0.83
N THR A 138 -14.29 -8.03 -1.24
CA THR A 138 -13.48 -9.26 -1.27
C THR A 138 -13.26 -9.85 0.13
N PHE A 139 -13.07 -9.00 1.14
CA PHE A 139 -12.83 -9.41 2.53
C PHE A 139 -14.09 -9.35 3.41
N ASN A 140 -15.25 -9.03 2.82
CA ASN A 140 -16.53 -8.87 3.53
C ASN A 140 -16.42 -7.92 4.74
N LEU A 141 -15.75 -6.79 4.54
CA LEU A 141 -15.55 -5.79 5.59
C LEU A 141 -16.85 -5.02 5.80
N GLN A 142 -17.31 -4.93 7.05
CA GLN A 142 -18.66 -4.49 7.38
C GLN A 142 -18.80 -2.96 7.51
N ARG A 143 -17.71 -2.24 7.81
CA ARG A 143 -17.76 -0.80 8.05
C ARG A 143 -17.45 -0.03 6.77
N ASP A 144 -18.44 0.71 6.31
CA ASP A 144 -18.29 1.66 5.19
C ASP A 144 -17.76 3.02 5.63
N HIS A 145 -18.09 3.46 6.85
CA HIS A 145 -17.71 4.76 7.42
C HIS A 145 -17.19 4.64 8.86
N PRO A 146 -16.27 5.53 9.29
CA PRO A 146 -15.86 5.62 10.68
C PRO A 146 -17.01 6.12 11.54
N ILE A 147 -16.83 6.13 12.87
CA ILE A 147 -17.81 6.77 13.75
C ILE A 147 -17.92 8.26 13.44
N ARG A 148 -19.13 8.79 13.59
CA ARG A 148 -19.39 10.24 13.60
C ARG A 148 -19.63 10.67 15.03
N LEU A 149 -18.71 11.47 15.55
CA LEU A 149 -18.75 11.94 16.94
C LEU A 149 -19.89 12.93 17.20
N SER A 150 -20.36 13.64 16.16
CA SER A 150 -21.57 14.46 16.23
C SER A 150 -22.84 13.64 16.50
N GLU A 151 -22.88 12.40 16.01
CA GLU A 151 -23.99 11.46 16.21
C GLU A 151 -23.78 10.57 17.45
N ASN A 152 -22.52 10.34 17.86
CA ASN A 152 -22.13 9.44 18.93
C ASN A 152 -21.11 10.09 19.89
N PRO A 153 -21.49 11.15 20.63
CA PRO A 153 -20.55 11.96 21.42
C PRO A 153 -19.89 11.20 22.58
N ASP A 154 -20.55 10.15 23.08
CA ASP A 154 -20.07 9.34 24.21
C ASP A 154 -19.13 8.20 23.78
N VAL A 155 -19.01 7.94 22.47
CA VAL A 155 -18.18 6.85 21.92
C VAL A 155 -16.79 7.36 21.60
N LYS A 156 -15.77 6.68 22.11
CA LYS A 156 -14.38 6.99 21.78
C LYS A 156 -14.01 6.46 20.39
N PRO A 157 -13.44 7.28 19.50
CA PRO A 157 -12.93 6.82 18.23
C PRO A 157 -11.74 5.88 18.42
N ARG A 158 -11.69 4.82 17.61
CA ARG A 158 -10.65 3.81 17.69
C ARG A 158 -9.45 4.24 16.86
N LEU A 159 -8.28 4.33 17.48
CA LEU A 159 -7.01 4.67 16.86
C LEU A 159 -6.08 3.47 16.88
N MET A 160 -5.64 3.02 15.69
CA MET A 160 -4.61 2.01 15.56
C MET A 160 -3.26 2.68 15.35
N ILE A 161 -2.27 2.31 16.15
CA ILE A 161 -0.86 2.66 15.92
C ILE A 161 -0.17 1.46 15.29
N ILE A 162 0.29 1.59 14.05
CA ILE A 162 1.15 0.61 13.41
C ILE A 162 2.56 0.77 13.96
N ASP A 163 2.94 -0.14 14.85
CA ASP A 163 4.27 -0.21 15.41
C ASP A 163 5.18 -1.09 14.56
N ARG A 164 6.47 -0.75 14.53
CA ARG A 164 7.49 -1.46 13.75
C ARG A 164 8.54 -2.01 14.68
N THR A 165 9.00 -3.24 14.42
CA THR A 165 9.99 -3.89 15.29
C THR A 165 11.44 -3.67 14.85
N ASN A 166 11.67 -3.41 13.56
CA ASN A 166 13.01 -3.53 12.97
C ASN A 166 13.72 -2.18 12.78
N TYR A 167 13.15 -1.27 11.99
CA TYR A 167 13.74 0.02 11.62
C TYR A 167 12.66 1.06 11.37
N ARG A 168 12.99 2.35 11.53
CA ARG A 168 12.02 3.46 11.50
C ARG A 168 10.88 3.24 12.48
N LYS A 169 11.21 2.78 13.68
CA LYS A 169 10.22 2.55 14.74
C LYS A 169 9.98 3.80 15.57
N PHE A 170 8.89 3.81 16.31
CA PHE A 170 8.67 4.79 17.36
C PHE A 170 9.36 4.31 18.64
N ASN A 171 10.27 5.12 19.18
CA ASN A 171 10.96 4.82 20.44
C ASN A 171 10.10 5.13 21.67
N ASN A 172 8.96 5.81 21.48
CA ASN A 172 8.04 6.19 22.54
C ASN A 172 6.57 5.90 22.19
N THR A 173 6.28 4.78 21.50
CA THR A 173 4.91 4.34 21.11
C THR A 173 3.92 4.41 22.28
N GLN A 174 4.34 4.02 23.48
CA GLN A 174 3.50 4.05 24.68
C GLN A 174 3.13 5.47 25.13
N GLU A 175 4.00 6.46 24.94
CA GLU A 175 3.70 7.85 25.25
C GLU A 175 2.72 8.44 24.24
N ILE A 176 2.89 8.11 22.96
CA ILE A 176 1.96 8.47 21.89
C ILE A 176 0.58 7.89 22.17
N ALA A 177 0.50 6.61 22.57
CA ALA A 177 -0.76 5.96 22.90
C ALA A 177 -1.44 6.61 24.11
N ARG A 178 -0.71 6.88 25.19
CA ARG A 178 -1.26 7.59 26.36
C ARG A 178 -1.74 9.01 26.02
N LEU A 179 -1.04 9.72 25.13
CA LEU A 179 -1.51 11.01 24.64
C LEU A 179 -2.84 10.86 23.89
N ALA A 180 -2.93 9.92 22.95
CA ALA A 180 -4.16 9.67 22.21
C ALA A 180 -5.34 9.30 23.13
N GLU A 181 -5.11 8.45 24.14
CA GLU A 181 -6.13 8.10 25.14
C GLU A 181 -6.59 9.31 25.97
N ARG A 182 -5.66 10.17 26.41
CA ARG A 182 -6.01 11.44 27.08
C ARG A 182 -6.79 12.38 26.18
N LEU A 183 -6.53 12.34 24.87
CA LEU A 183 -7.28 13.07 23.85
C LEU A 183 -8.55 12.34 23.40
N GLY A 184 -8.98 11.29 24.13
CA GLY A 184 -10.29 10.68 23.97
C GLY A 184 -10.38 9.54 22.95
N PHE A 185 -9.25 9.04 22.43
CA PHE A 185 -9.24 7.84 21.58
C PHE A 185 -9.26 6.55 22.40
N GLU A 186 -9.81 5.48 21.84
CA GLU A 186 -9.51 4.10 22.24
C GLU A 186 -8.31 3.63 21.40
N THR A 187 -7.13 3.49 22.00
CA THR A 187 -5.89 3.25 21.25
C THR A 187 -5.47 1.79 21.31
N ILE A 188 -5.12 1.22 20.15
CA ILE A 188 -4.52 -0.11 20.04
C ILE A 188 -3.20 -0.01 19.29
N ILE A 189 -2.15 -0.59 19.86
CA ILE A 189 -0.85 -0.74 19.20
C ILE A 189 -0.86 -2.08 18.47
N ALA A 190 -0.69 -2.03 17.16
CA ALA A 190 -0.65 -3.20 16.29
C ALA A 190 0.75 -3.40 15.72
N ASP A 191 1.28 -4.61 15.89
CA ASP A 191 2.45 -5.09 15.15
C ASP A 191 1.94 -6.01 14.02
N PRO A 192 1.85 -5.52 12.77
CA PRO A 192 1.41 -6.33 11.64
C PRO A 192 2.47 -7.39 11.34
N LYS A 193 2.37 -8.54 12.01
CA LYS A 193 3.22 -9.70 11.72
C LYS A 193 3.00 -10.14 10.28
N PHE A 194 4.10 -10.41 9.57
CA PHE A 194 4.11 -10.88 8.19
C PHE A 194 3.26 -12.14 7.93
N ASN A 195 2.99 -12.92 8.98
CA ASN A 195 2.28 -14.20 8.92
C ASN A 195 0.80 -14.11 9.25
N LEU A 196 0.26 -12.94 9.62
CA LEU A 196 -1.18 -12.77 9.75
C LEU A 196 -1.82 -12.77 8.36
N GLY A 197 -2.88 -13.57 8.19
CA GLY A 197 -3.62 -13.60 6.94
C GLY A 197 -4.20 -12.23 6.62
N VAL A 198 -4.07 -11.78 5.37
CA VAL A 198 -4.54 -10.46 4.91
C VAL A 198 -6.01 -10.23 5.27
N ASP A 199 -6.84 -11.29 5.23
CA ASP A 199 -8.27 -11.23 5.59
C ASP A 199 -8.53 -10.84 7.04
N GLU A 200 -7.81 -11.45 8.00
CA GLU A 200 -8.01 -11.19 9.43
C GLU A 200 -7.54 -9.77 9.78
N PHE A 201 -6.39 -9.38 9.23
CA PHE A 201 -5.85 -8.05 9.46
C PHE A 201 -6.71 -6.97 8.78
N ALA A 202 -7.24 -7.21 7.57
CA ALA A 202 -8.16 -6.30 6.90
C ALA A 202 -9.42 -6.02 7.74
N LYS A 203 -10.03 -7.07 8.32
CA LYS A 203 -11.18 -6.93 9.24
C LYS A 203 -10.81 -6.14 10.49
N THR A 204 -9.62 -6.38 11.01
CA THR A 204 -9.10 -5.67 12.18
C THR A 204 -8.97 -4.19 11.87
N VAL A 205 -8.26 -3.82 10.79
CA VAL A 205 -8.06 -2.42 10.37
C VAL A 205 -9.40 -1.73 10.07
N ASN A 206 -10.35 -2.41 9.42
CA ASN A 206 -11.68 -1.85 9.13
C ASN A 206 -12.47 -1.47 10.40
N SER A 207 -12.11 -2.03 11.56
CA SER A 207 -12.71 -1.68 12.86
C SER A 207 -12.18 -0.36 13.46
N PHE A 208 -11.24 0.33 12.82
CA PHE A 208 -10.64 1.58 13.31
C PHE A 208 -11.15 2.81 12.56
N ASP A 209 -11.09 3.96 13.24
CA ASP A 209 -11.47 5.27 12.71
C ASP A 209 -10.24 6.09 12.31
N VAL A 210 -9.11 5.82 12.98
CA VAL A 210 -7.82 6.45 12.72
C VAL A 210 -6.72 5.39 12.62
N LEU A 211 -5.88 5.50 11.59
CA LEU A 211 -4.64 4.74 11.46
C LEU A 211 -3.45 5.69 11.56
N LEU A 212 -2.58 5.46 12.55
CA LEU A 212 -1.35 6.19 12.77
C LEU A 212 -0.16 5.28 12.47
N GLY A 213 0.79 5.75 11.67
CA GLY A 213 2.01 5.01 11.42
C GLY A 213 3.13 5.85 10.83
N ALA A 214 4.35 5.34 10.97
CA ALA A 214 5.50 5.89 10.28
C ALA A 214 5.41 5.67 8.77
N HIS A 215 5.90 6.62 7.97
CA HIS A 215 6.03 6.48 6.52
C HIS A 215 6.67 5.14 6.13
N GLY A 216 6.05 4.44 5.17
CA GLY A 216 6.49 3.16 4.61
C GLY A 216 5.44 2.05 4.72
N ALA A 217 5.84 0.81 4.42
CA ALA A 217 4.92 -0.27 4.05
C ALA A 217 3.80 -0.61 5.04
N GLY A 218 3.97 -0.37 6.34
CA GLY A 218 2.89 -0.56 7.32
C GLY A 218 1.64 0.30 7.04
N LEU A 219 1.81 1.49 6.45
CA LEU A 219 0.71 2.41 6.13
C LEU A 219 -0.16 1.92 4.97
N THR A 220 0.30 0.97 4.15
CA THR A 220 -0.49 0.36 3.06
C THR A 220 -1.80 -0.24 3.55
N ASN A 221 -1.89 -0.59 4.84
CA ASN A 221 -3.13 -1.04 5.47
C ASN A 221 -4.27 -0.01 5.43
N CYS A 222 -4.00 1.25 5.12
CA CYS A 222 -5.05 2.27 4.91
C CYS A 222 -6.12 1.84 3.90
N VAL A 223 -5.79 0.98 2.94
CA VAL A 223 -6.74 0.46 1.93
C VAL A 223 -7.95 -0.29 2.51
N PHE A 224 -7.86 -0.74 3.77
CA PHE A 224 -8.93 -1.45 4.48
C PHE A 224 -9.76 -0.56 5.41
N LEU A 225 -9.38 0.70 5.57
CA LEU A 225 -10.13 1.63 6.40
C LEU A 225 -11.50 1.96 5.79
N PRO A 226 -12.50 2.29 6.62
CA PRO A 226 -13.75 2.82 6.13
C PRO A 226 -13.55 4.18 5.45
N THR A 227 -14.39 4.49 4.47
CA THR A 227 -14.38 5.79 3.76
C THR A 227 -14.60 6.94 4.74
N ASN A 228 -13.81 8.00 4.63
CA ASN A 228 -13.68 9.14 5.56
C ASN A 228 -12.89 8.86 6.87
N ALA A 229 -12.36 7.67 7.08
CA ALA A 229 -11.41 7.45 8.18
C ALA A 229 -10.16 8.34 8.01
N VAL A 230 -9.42 8.52 9.10
CA VAL A 230 -8.23 9.38 9.13
C VAL A 230 -6.97 8.53 9.08
N VAL A 231 -6.01 8.93 8.27
CA VAL A 231 -4.65 8.38 8.28
C VAL A 231 -3.70 9.48 8.70
N ILE A 232 -2.91 9.19 9.73
CA ILE A 232 -1.85 10.06 10.22
C ILE A 232 -0.52 9.42 9.83
N GLN A 233 0.22 10.08 8.95
CA GLN A 233 1.55 9.68 8.52
C GLN A 233 2.60 10.47 9.31
N VAL A 234 3.44 9.75 10.06
CA VAL A 234 4.64 10.34 10.65
C VAL A 234 5.78 10.24 9.65
N VAL A 235 6.30 11.38 9.20
CA VAL A 235 7.36 11.48 8.20
C VAL A 235 8.70 11.57 8.92
N PRO A 236 9.65 10.64 8.66
CA PRO A 236 10.98 10.68 9.23
C PRO A 236 11.75 11.92 8.78
N TYR A 237 12.77 12.30 9.55
CA TYR A 237 13.61 13.45 9.25
C TYR A 237 14.39 13.26 7.94
N GLY A 238 14.73 14.35 7.26
CA GLY A 238 15.63 14.32 6.09
C GLY A 238 14.98 14.71 4.78
N ASN A 239 14.08 15.69 4.78
CA ASN A 239 13.38 16.21 3.59
C ASN A 239 12.64 15.12 2.80
N LEU A 240 11.86 14.28 3.50
CA LEU A 240 11.10 13.17 2.91
C LEU A 240 9.64 13.53 2.61
N GLU A 241 9.20 14.76 2.87
CA GLU A 241 7.79 15.19 2.78
C GLU A 241 7.23 15.03 1.37
N HIS A 242 8.01 15.34 0.33
CA HIS A 242 7.56 15.16 -1.05
C HIS A 242 7.32 13.68 -1.37
N MET A 243 8.23 12.80 -0.96
CA MET A 243 8.09 11.35 -1.11
C MET A 243 6.90 10.83 -0.31
N ALA A 244 6.77 11.26 0.95
CA ALA A 244 5.64 10.87 1.80
C ALA A 244 4.29 11.24 1.19
N LYS A 245 4.19 12.44 0.61
CA LYS A 245 3.01 12.90 -0.10
C LYS A 245 2.71 12.05 -1.34
N VAL A 246 3.70 11.79 -2.20
CA VAL A 246 3.49 11.00 -3.42
C VAL A 246 3.14 9.55 -3.11
N ASP A 247 3.81 8.93 -2.14
CA ASP A 247 3.64 7.51 -1.80
C ASP A 247 2.35 7.24 -1.02
N PHE A 248 1.85 8.21 -0.24
CA PHE A 248 0.71 8.02 0.65
C PHE A 248 -0.23 9.22 0.72
N GLY A 249 0.26 10.45 0.85
CA GLY A 249 -0.61 11.64 0.98
C GLY A 249 -1.66 11.76 -0.13
N ASP A 250 -1.23 11.79 -1.39
CA ASP A 250 -2.12 11.86 -2.55
C ASP A 250 -2.98 10.57 -2.69
N PRO A 251 -2.41 9.34 -2.61
CA PRO A 251 -3.18 8.09 -2.60
C PRO A 251 -4.28 8.00 -1.55
N ILE A 252 -4.03 8.43 -0.31
CA ILE A 252 -5.00 8.39 0.80
C ILE A 252 -6.20 9.28 0.47
N VAL A 253 -5.97 10.47 -0.11
CA VAL A 253 -7.05 11.35 -0.56
C VAL A 253 -7.83 10.71 -1.72
N ASP A 254 -7.15 10.07 -2.67
CA ASP A 254 -7.81 9.36 -3.77
C ASP A 254 -8.67 8.18 -3.30
N MET A 255 -8.29 7.52 -2.19
CA MET A 255 -9.06 6.47 -1.50
C MET A 255 -10.32 7.01 -0.79
N LYS A 256 -10.54 8.33 -0.78
CA LYS A 256 -11.58 9.01 0.01
C LYS A 256 -11.38 8.86 1.51
N LEU A 257 -10.13 8.96 1.94
CA LEU A 257 -9.74 9.04 3.34
C LEU A 257 -9.24 10.46 3.65
N ASN A 258 -9.21 10.78 4.94
CA ASN A 258 -8.64 12.03 5.43
C ASN A 258 -7.16 11.85 5.73
N TYR A 259 -6.29 12.70 5.16
CA TYR A 259 -4.84 12.64 5.36
C TYR A 259 -4.36 13.70 6.35
N LEU A 260 -3.49 13.30 7.28
CA LEU A 260 -2.74 14.19 8.15
C LEU A 260 -1.26 13.80 8.15
N GLU A 261 -0.38 14.79 8.05
CA GLU A 261 1.06 14.63 8.08
C GLU A 261 1.65 15.17 9.38
N TYR A 262 2.61 14.45 9.95
CA TYR A 262 3.46 14.96 11.02
C TYR A 262 4.93 14.69 10.68
N SER A 263 5.63 15.71 10.22
CA SER A 263 7.07 15.64 9.97
C SER A 263 7.85 15.90 11.25
N ILE A 264 8.70 14.94 11.60
CA ILE A 264 9.52 15.04 12.80
C ILE A 264 10.66 16.05 12.60
N SER A 265 11.08 16.72 13.66
CA SER A 265 12.30 17.53 13.63
C SER A 265 13.55 16.67 13.79
N ALA A 266 14.72 17.28 13.60
CA ALA A 266 15.99 16.59 13.78
C ALA A 266 16.15 16.05 15.22
N GLU A 267 15.65 16.78 16.23
CA GLU A 267 15.69 16.41 17.65
C GLU A 267 14.81 15.20 17.98
N GLU A 268 13.82 14.91 17.14
CA GLU A 268 12.96 13.73 17.25
C GLU A 268 13.55 12.51 16.51
N SER A 269 14.63 12.68 15.75
CA SER A 269 15.31 11.61 15.02
C SER A 269 16.51 11.08 15.81
N THR A 270 16.68 9.76 15.89
CA THR A 270 17.90 9.17 16.47
C THR A 270 19.17 9.50 15.70
N LEU A 271 19.07 10.01 14.48
CA LEU A 271 20.23 10.49 13.72
C LEU A 271 20.96 11.61 14.46
N MET A 272 20.25 12.42 15.25
CA MET A 272 20.87 13.46 16.08
C MET A 272 21.84 12.85 17.09
N ASP A 273 21.44 11.75 17.74
CA ASP A 273 22.27 11.05 18.72
C ASP A 273 23.43 10.29 18.04
N ILE A 274 23.18 9.73 16.85
CA ILE A 274 24.16 8.90 16.12
C ILE A 274 25.27 9.75 15.47
N TYR A 275 24.90 10.87 14.85
CA TYR A 275 25.81 11.67 14.02
C TYR A 275 26.16 13.04 14.63
N GLY A 276 25.34 13.54 15.54
CA GLY A 276 25.49 14.89 16.09
C GLY A 276 25.00 15.99 15.14
N LYS A 277 24.71 17.15 15.73
CA LYS A 277 24.10 18.31 15.04
C LYS A 277 24.87 18.83 13.83
N ASP A 278 26.20 18.69 13.83
CA ASP A 278 27.07 19.31 12.83
C ASP A 278 27.31 18.41 11.61
N HIS A 279 26.89 17.13 11.67
CA HIS A 279 27.05 16.19 10.57
C HIS A 279 26.10 16.51 9.40
N PRO A 280 26.51 16.35 8.12
CA PRO A 280 25.68 16.69 6.97
C PRO A 280 24.30 16.00 6.95
N VAL A 281 24.19 14.76 7.43
CA VAL A 281 22.91 14.05 7.58
C VAL A 281 21.88 14.84 8.40
N ILE A 282 22.33 15.65 9.36
CA ILE A 282 21.48 16.54 10.15
C ILE A 282 21.45 17.94 9.53
N LYS A 283 22.61 18.55 9.33
CA LYS A 283 22.74 19.98 8.99
C LYS A 283 22.39 20.32 7.54
N ASP A 284 22.57 19.37 6.61
CA ASP A 284 22.35 19.58 5.18
C ASP A 284 21.76 18.31 4.52
N PRO A 285 20.48 18.01 4.75
CA PRO A 285 19.84 16.85 4.13
C PRO A 285 19.86 16.87 2.61
N ILE A 286 19.90 18.06 1.99
CA ILE A 286 19.92 18.22 0.53
C ILE A 286 21.20 17.59 -0.04
N SER A 287 22.35 17.76 0.61
CA SER A 287 23.60 17.11 0.19
C SER A 287 23.51 15.58 0.17
N ILE A 288 22.74 14.98 1.09
CA ILE A 288 22.51 13.53 1.13
C ILE A 288 21.65 13.10 -0.05
N HIS A 289 20.59 13.84 -0.37
CA HIS A 289 19.77 13.60 -1.57
C HIS A 289 20.59 13.69 -2.86
N GLN A 290 21.49 14.69 -2.96
CA GLN A 290 22.39 14.86 -4.11
C GLN A 290 23.44 13.73 -4.23
N SER A 291 23.70 13.01 -3.13
CA SER A 291 24.62 11.87 -3.09
C SER A 291 24.00 10.56 -3.59
N GLY A 292 22.73 10.59 -4.01
CA GLY A 292 22.03 9.47 -4.63
C GLY A 292 21.09 8.71 -3.70
N TRP A 293 20.20 7.93 -4.31
CA TRP A 293 19.13 7.18 -3.62
C TRP A 293 19.66 6.28 -2.50
N ASP A 294 20.78 5.58 -2.74
CA ASP A 294 21.35 4.65 -1.77
C ASP A 294 21.67 5.33 -0.44
N LYS A 295 22.08 6.60 -0.47
CA LYS A 295 22.37 7.38 0.75
C LYS A 295 21.12 7.87 1.45
N VAL A 296 20.10 8.28 0.72
CA VAL A 296 18.77 8.60 1.28
C VAL A 296 18.18 7.36 1.96
N ALA A 297 18.21 6.21 1.27
CA ALA A 297 17.72 4.95 1.79
C ALA A 297 18.50 4.49 3.02
N GLU A 298 19.84 4.58 2.97
CA GLU A 298 20.71 4.23 4.10
C GLU A 298 20.41 5.09 5.34
N TYR A 299 20.51 6.42 5.22
CA TYR A 299 20.44 7.30 6.39
C TYR A 299 19.01 7.56 6.83
N TYR A 300 18.15 8.02 5.92
CA TYR A 300 16.82 8.50 6.28
C TYR A 300 15.77 7.39 6.30
N LEU A 301 15.99 6.27 5.60
CA LEU A 301 15.04 5.15 5.63
C LEU A 301 15.51 3.96 6.45
N GLY A 302 16.82 3.80 6.66
CA GLY A 302 17.42 2.61 7.29
C GLY A 302 17.98 2.82 8.69
N LYS A 303 18.54 4.00 8.99
CA LYS A 303 19.31 4.23 10.23
C LYS A 303 18.62 5.09 11.29
N GLN A 304 17.44 5.63 10.99
CA GLN A 304 16.71 6.46 11.93
C GLN A 304 15.51 5.74 12.54
N ASP A 305 15.35 5.94 13.84
CA ASP A 305 14.13 5.74 14.59
C ASP A 305 13.64 7.09 15.12
N MET A 306 12.40 7.13 15.60
CA MET A 306 11.71 8.38 15.86
C MET A 306 11.23 8.44 17.31
N ARG A 307 11.53 9.54 18.00
CA ARG A 307 11.00 9.86 19.32
C ARG A 307 10.05 11.05 19.16
N VAL A 308 8.77 10.76 18.95
CA VAL A 308 7.75 11.78 18.66
C VAL A 308 7.59 12.70 19.87
N ASN A 309 7.71 14.01 19.65
CA ASN A 309 7.41 15.02 20.64
C ASN A 309 5.88 15.11 20.82
N VAL A 310 5.40 14.57 21.93
CA VAL A 310 3.96 14.47 22.23
C VAL A 310 3.24 15.82 22.31
N ASP A 311 3.93 16.89 22.74
CA ASP A 311 3.33 18.22 22.83
C ASP A 311 3.14 18.84 21.44
N ARG A 312 4.12 18.66 20.55
CA ARG A 312 4.01 19.06 19.14
C ARG A 312 3.05 18.18 18.35
N PHE A 313 2.88 16.92 18.74
CA PHE A 313 2.00 15.97 18.07
C PHE A 313 0.53 16.08 18.49
N ALA A 314 0.24 16.59 19.69
CA ALA A 314 -1.13 16.72 20.20
C ALA A 314 -2.10 17.46 19.26
N PRO A 315 -1.73 18.58 18.61
CA PRO A 315 -2.59 19.25 17.63
C PRO A 315 -2.99 18.33 16.45
N THR A 316 -2.12 17.44 15.98
CA THR A 316 -2.44 16.50 14.90
C THR A 316 -3.52 15.50 15.32
N LEU A 317 -3.43 14.96 16.54
CA LEU A 317 -4.45 14.06 17.09
C LEU A 317 -5.79 14.77 17.32
N LEU A 318 -5.76 16.02 17.81
CA LEU A 318 -6.96 16.85 17.92
C LEU A 318 -7.61 17.10 16.56
N LYS A 319 -6.80 17.35 15.52
CA LYS A 319 -7.30 17.53 14.16
C LYS A 319 -7.92 16.25 13.61
N ALA A 320 -7.31 15.10 13.87
CA ALA A 320 -7.88 13.80 13.50
C ALA A 320 -9.28 13.61 14.11
N ARG A 321 -9.45 13.98 15.38
CA ARG A 321 -10.75 13.91 16.06
C ARG A 321 -11.78 14.87 15.46
N GLU A 322 -11.36 16.09 15.09
CA GLU A 322 -12.22 17.07 14.41
C GLU A 322 -12.73 16.53 13.06
N LEU A 323 -11.90 15.79 12.32
CA LEU A 323 -12.28 15.21 11.04
C LEU A 323 -13.34 14.10 11.18
N LEU A 324 -13.43 13.46 12.36
CA LEU A 324 -14.47 12.49 12.70
C LEU A 324 -15.77 13.13 13.24
N ASN A 325 -15.80 14.45 13.42
CA ASN A 325 -17.03 15.17 13.76
C ASN A 325 -17.91 15.50 12.54
N LYS A 326 -17.37 15.36 11.32
CA LYS A 326 -18.00 15.75 10.06
C LYS A 326 -18.68 14.57 9.36
#